data_AF-A0A0R3TAD7-F1
#
_entry.id   AF-A0A0R3TAD7-F1
#
_cell.length_a   1.000
_cell.length_b   1.000
_cell.length_c   1.000
_cell.angle_alpha   90.00
_cell.angle_beta   90.00
_cell.angle_gamma   90.00
#
_symmetry.space_group_name_H-M   'P 1'
#
loop_
_entity.id
_entity.type
_entity.pdbx_description
1 polymer ?
#
loop_
_entity_poly.entity_id
_entity_poly.type
_entity_poly.pdbx_seq_one_letter_code
_entity_poly.pdbx_strand_id
1 'polypeptide(L)'
;MNDEEQFKTACVEVYKCAYQHFGGEELPESRDKCICNALSWITLSNSPPLRILGQKLIRRVLFLQAYHEHIVREILQRIDVHEPICLLELLTASPPSDHILQALHPHWPKIRRYFIQLLDYQCTEERVSNIQDMFKFWKRCLKATMAARGHLASELICLLNETVALLRGILALGAPAVSLLGCFNLLQKLVEIVCFDTWTFGLKLKRPGFVNDQLYNEVLSLLVDLKSASRVSSSDVEYFELEKFEILSTYVIARALYAYGEHPKLLARWLSIEAEQIIEMYAEDDVILFRMLITLLMIENKHLKSLGKNKSSIASAHDLFANMLKWINFDRHVIVDWLVSPETDCLTYLLAYTKRLGAASNKEIAPEYRDLWRPSDKWLEKHGEDVNTLFSEIVQSLTTLNFNNSLPFSPELLIANINNAKEILM
;
A
#
# COMPACT_ATOMS: atom_id res chain seq x y z
N MET A 1 -27.61 -27.40 2.30
CA MET A 1 -26.99 -28.07 3.45
C MET A 1 -26.87 -27.08 4.59
N ASN A 2 -27.33 -27.45 5.77
CA ASN A 2 -27.10 -26.64 6.98
C ASN A 2 -25.62 -26.73 7.42
N ASP A 3 -25.17 -25.83 8.29
CA ASP A 3 -23.77 -25.80 8.76
C ASP A 3 -23.33 -27.13 9.40
N GLU A 4 -24.25 -27.86 10.05
CA GLU A 4 -23.94 -29.15 10.68
C GLU A 4 -23.63 -30.24 9.65
N GLU A 5 -24.38 -30.32 8.57
CA GLU A 5 -24.11 -31.23 7.46
C GLU A 5 -22.78 -30.89 6.79
N GLN A 6 -22.52 -29.60 6.53
CA GLN A 6 -21.27 -29.14 5.94
C GLN A 6 -20.06 -29.49 6.82
N PHE A 7 -20.18 -29.29 8.14
CA PHE A 7 -19.15 -29.66 9.11
C PHE A 7 -18.88 -31.18 9.09
N LYS A 8 -19.92 -32.01 9.19
CA LYS A 8 -19.78 -33.47 9.18
C LYS A 8 -19.13 -33.96 7.89
N THR A 9 -19.55 -33.46 6.73
CA THR A 9 -18.94 -33.81 5.44
C THR A 9 -17.46 -33.45 5.42
N ALA A 10 -17.10 -32.23 5.84
CA ALA A 10 -15.71 -31.79 5.88
C ALA A 10 -14.86 -32.64 6.84
N CYS A 11 -15.38 -32.99 8.01
CA CYS A 11 -14.71 -33.86 8.97
C CYS A 11 -14.50 -35.27 8.40
N VAL A 12 -15.53 -35.90 7.83
CA VAL A 12 -15.41 -37.24 7.25
C VAL A 12 -14.37 -37.27 6.14
N GLU A 13 -14.40 -36.31 5.21
CA GLU A 13 -13.43 -36.21 4.13
C GLU A 13 -11.99 -36.11 4.65
N VAL A 14 -11.76 -35.20 5.61
CA VAL A 14 -10.42 -34.91 6.11
C VAL A 14 -9.88 -36.04 7.00
N TYR A 15 -10.67 -36.52 7.96
CA TYR A 15 -10.24 -37.57 8.90
C TYR A 15 -10.07 -38.91 8.20
N LYS A 16 -10.94 -39.27 7.25
CA LYS A 16 -10.77 -40.50 6.48
C LYS A 16 -9.46 -40.47 5.69
N CYS A 17 -9.14 -39.34 5.04
CA CYS A 17 -7.88 -39.18 4.34
C CYS A 17 -6.66 -39.24 5.29
N ALA A 18 -6.74 -38.56 6.44
CA ALA A 18 -5.70 -38.55 7.46
C ALA A 18 -5.41 -39.97 8.00
N TYR A 19 -6.45 -40.72 8.37
CA TYR A 19 -6.34 -42.08 8.89
C TYR A 19 -5.79 -43.06 7.84
N GLN A 20 -6.33 -43.02 6.61
CA GLN A 20 -5.97 -43.99 5.56
C GLN A 20 -4.55 -43.82 5.02
N HIS A 21 -4.04 -42.58 4.96
CA HIS A 21 -2.81 -42.29 4.23
C HIS A 21 -1.67 -41.73 5.07
N PHE A 22 -1.96 -41.16 6.25
CA PHE A 22 -0.98 -40.35 6.98
C PHE A 22 -0.89 -40.68 8.48
N GLY A 23 -1.47 -41.81 8.92
CA GLY A 23 -1.44 -42.24 10.32
C GLY A 23 -2.18 -41.29 11.27
N GLY A 24 -3.15 -40.52 10.77
CA GLY A 24 -4.00 -39.66 11.58
C GLY A 24 -4.98 -40.46 12.45
N GLU A 25 -5.55 -39.80 13.46
CA GLU A 25 -6.58 -40.40 14.31
C GLU A 25 -7.89 -40.68 13.55
N GLU A 26 -8.65 -41.68 14.01
CA GLU A 26 -10.02 -41.90 13.53
C GLU A 26 -10.92 -40.70 13.85
N LEU A 27 -12.00 -40.55 13.07
CA LEU A 27 -12.95 -39.45 13.22
C LEU A 27 -13.51 -39.42 14.65
N PRO A 28 -13.27 -38.36 15.45
CA PRO A 28 -13.82 -38.25 16.79
C PRO A 28 -15.34 -38.12 16.78
N GLU A 29 -15.99 -38.66 17.82
CA GLU A 29 -17.45 -38.52 17.98
C GLU A 29 -17.87 -37.08 18.34
N SER A 30 -17.03 -36.37 19.10
CA SER A 30 -17.30 -34.99 19.54
C SER A 30 -16.73 -33.96 18.58
N ARG A 31 -17.54 -32.94 18.24
CA ARG A 31 -17.17 -31.83 17.33
C ARG A 31 -15.94 -31.06 17.82
N ASP A 32 -15.89 -30.75 19.12
CA ASP A 32 -14.79 -30.01 19.74
C ASP A 32 -13.48 -30.76 19.59
N LYS A 33 -13.49 -32.09 19.78
CA LYS A 33 -12.32 -32.92 19.56
C LYS A 33 -11.89 -32.95 18.10
N CYS A 34 -12.83 -32.93 17.13
CA CYS A 34 -12.48 -32.80 15.72
C CYS A 34 -11.72 -31.50 15.41
N ILE A 35 -12.17 -30.38 15.99
CA ILE A 35 -11.52 -29.07 15.82
C ILE A 35 -10.17 -29.07 16.53
N CYS A 36 -10.13 -29.56 17.77
CA CYS A 36 -8.93 -29.60 18.58
C CYS A 36 -7.83 -30.49 17.98
N ASN A 37 -8.17 -31.65 17.46
CA ASN A 37 -7.24 -32.55 16.79
C ASN A 37 -6.73 -31.93 15.50
N ALA A 38 -7.59 -31.32 14.69
CA ALA A 38 -7.19 -30.64 13.46
C ALA A 38 -6.22 -29.47 13.74
N LEU A 39 -6.52 -28.62 14.73
CA LEU A 39 -5.62 -27.56 15.16
C LEU A 39 -4.29 -28.11 15.73
N SER A 40 -4.31 -29.28 16.36
CA SER A 40 -3.10 -29.95 16.87
C SER A 40 -2.27 -30.52 15.73
N TRP A 41 -2.90 -31.02 14.66
CA TRP A 41 -2.19 -31.39 13.45
C TRP A 41 -1.48 -30.20 12.81
N ILE A 42 -2.09 -29.01 12.82
CA ILE A 42 -1.49 -27.79 12.27
C ILE A 42 -0.25 -27.36 13.08
N THR A 43 -0.33 -27.45 14.41
CA THR A 43 0.67 -26.86 15.33
C THR A 43 1.74 -27.84 15.81
N LEU A 44 1.40 -29.11 15.98
CA LEU A 44 2.24 -30.10 16.66
C LEU A 44 2.68 -31.27 15.77
N SER A 45 2.02 -31.49 14.62
CA SER A 45 2.37 -32.63 13.76
C SER A 45 3.68 -32.38 13.03
N ASN A 46 4.53 -33.40 12.94
CA ASN A 46 5.70 -33.40 12.06
C ASN A 46 5.38 -33.82 10.62
N SER A 47 4.13 -34.17 10.33
CA SER A 47 3.68 -34.61 9.00
C SER A 47 3.10 -33.43 8.20
N PRO A 48 3.77 -32.97 7.12
CA PRO A 48 3.24 -31.90 6.28
C PRO A 48 1.85 -32.18 5.70
N PRO A 49 1.52 -33.41 5.24
CA PRO A 49 0.16 -33.75 4.80
C PRO A 49 -0.89 -33.55 5.89
N LEU A 50 -0.60 -33.92 7.15
CA LEU A 50 -1.54 -33.73 8.26
C LEU A 50 -1.75 -32.25 8.58
N ARG A 51 -0.69 -31.42 8.50
CA ARG A 51 -0.82 -29.96 8.64
C ARG A 51 -1.77 -29.39 7.58
N ILE A 52 -1.59 -29.75 6.31
CA ILE A 52 -2.42 -29.29 5.20
C ILE A 52 -3.88 -29.73 5.38
N LEU A 53 -4.10 -30.99 5.78
CA LEU A 53 -5.43 -31.52 6.05
C LEU A 53 -6.12 -30.78 7.21
N GLY A 54 -5.38 -30.51 8.29
CA GLY A 54 -5.86 -29.68 9.40
C GLY A 54 -6.24 -28.28 8.93
N GLN A 55 -5.36 -27.59 8.19
CA GLN A 55 -5.64 -26.26 7.64
C GLN A 55 -6.87 -26.27 6.74
N LYS A 56 -7.03 -27.29 5.88
CA LYS A 56 -8.19 -27.44 5.00
C LYS A 56 -9.49 -27.57 5.77
N LEU A 57 -9.51 -28.37 6.84
CA LEU A 57 -10.68 -28.51 7.70
C LEU A 57 -11.00 -27.17 8.37
N ILE A 58 -10.03 -26.57 9.06
CA ILE A 58 -10.26 -25.33 9.82
C ILE A 58 -10.70 -24.19 8.90
N ARG A 59 -10.07 -24.03 7.73
CA ARG A 59 -10.50 -23.02 6.74
C ARG A 59 -11.93 -23.23 6.28
N ARG A 60 -12.36 -24.47 6.00
CA ARG A 60 -13.75 -24.74 5.60
C ARG A 60 -14.74 -24.42 6.71
N VAL A 61 -14.42 -24.82 7.95
CA VAL A 61 -15.34 -24.66 9.08
C VAL A 61 -15.38 -23.22 9.59
N LEU A 62 -14.31 -22.44 9.41
CA LEU A 62 -14.29 -21.00 9.74
C LEU A 62 -15.36 -20.19 8.99
N PHE A 63 -15.82 -20.66 7.82
CA PHE A 63 -16.90 -20.04 7.05
C PHE A 63 -18.31 -20.47 7.49
N LEU A 64 -18.41 -21.44 8.40
CA LEU A 64 -19.69 -21.92 8.93
C LEU A 64 -20.04 -21.07 10.16
N GLN A 65 -21.15 -20.35 10.09
CA GLN A 65 -21.55 -19.37 11.10
C GLN A 65 -21.72 -19.99 12.48
N ALA A 66 -22.24 -21.23 12.55
CA ALA A 66 -22.44 -21.95 13.81
C ALA A 66 -21.12 -22.35 14.52
N TYR A 67 -19.99 -22.34 13.82
CA TYR A 67 -18.70 -22.82 14.33
C TYR A 67 -17.63 -21.73 14.40
N HIS A 68 -17.87 -20.58 13.74
CA HIS A 68 -16.91 -19.50 13.59
C HIS A 68 -16.34 -19.03 14.94
N GLU A 69 -17.19 -18.64 15.88
CA GLU A 69 -16.78 -18.10 17.19
C GLU A 69 -15.98 -19.13 18.00
N HIS A 70 -16.43 -20.39 18.01
CA HIS A 70 -15.74 -21.46 18.72
C HIS A 70 -14.32 -21.68 18.16
N ILE A 71 -14.17 -21.74 16.84
CA ILE A 71 -12.85 -21.95 16.21
C ILE A 71 -11.93 -20.75 16.46
N VAL A 72 -12.44 -19.53 16.31
CA VAL A 72 -11.64 -18.32 16.57
C VAL A 72 -11.12 -18.35 18.01
N ARG A 73 -11.98 -18.68 18.98
CA ARG A 73 -11.58 -18.81 20.39
C ARG A 73 -10.50 -19.88 20.58
N GLU A 74 -10.66 -21.07 20.00
CA GLU A 74 -9.66 -22.16 20.11
C GLU A 74 -8.32 -21.78 19.45
N ILE A 75 -8.36 -21.08 18.32
CA ILE A 75 -7.15 -20.56 17.65
C ILE A 75 -6.43 -19.57 18.56
N LEU A 76 -7.15 -18.61 19.16
CA LEU A 76 -6.56 -17.59 20.03
C LEU A 76 -5.97 -18.18 21.32
N GLN A 77 -6.65 -19.16 21.93
CA GLN A 77 -6.10 -19.89 23.08
C GLN A 77 -4.80 -20.64 22.74
N ARG A 78 -4.66 -21.14 21.51
CA ARG A 78 -3.44 -21.84 21.07
C ARG A 78 -2.32 -20.90 20.65
N ILE A 79 -2.64 -19.73 20.10
CA ILE A 79 -1.69 -18.63 19.92
C ILE A 79 -1.06 -18.26 21.25
N ASP A 80 -1.76 -18.49 22.37
CA ASP A 80 -1.21 -18.24 23.68
C ASP A 80 -0.12 -19.24 24.13
N VAL A 81 -0.04 -20.41 23.51
CA VAL A 81 0.79 -21.55 23.97
C VAL A 81 1.78 -22.04 22.90
N HIS A 82 1.48 -21.86 21.61
CA HIS A 82 2.21 -22.42 20.48
C HIS A 82 2.68 -21.34 19.49
N GLU A 83 3.47 -21.73 18.48
CA GLU A 83 3.88 -20.85 17.39
C GLU A 83 2.64 -20.26 16.67
N PRO A 84 2.43 -18.94 16.71
CA PRO A 84 1.19 -18.32 16.27
C PRO A 84 1.07 -18.20 14.75
N ILE A 85 2.15 -18.32 13.96
CA ILE A 85 2.16 -17.91 12.55
C ILE A 85 1.17 -18.73 11.72
N CYS A 86 1.27 -20.06 11.77
CA CYS A 86 0.39 -20.94 11.01
C CYS A 86 -1.09 -20.81 11.44
N LEU A 87 -1.34 -20.39 12.68
CA LEU A 87 -2.69 -20.13 13.21
C LEU A 87 -3.22 -18.75 12.80
N LEU A 88 -2.39 -17.71 12.83
CA LEU A 88 -2.73 -16.36 12.39
C LEU A 88 -2.99 -16.30 10.87
N GLU A 89 -2.28 -17.12 10.09
CA GLU A 89 -2.53 -17.26 8.66
C GLU A 89 -3.94 -17.79 8.37
N LEU A 90 -4.48 -18.70 9.20
CA LEU A 90 -5.84 -19.22 9.05
C LEU A 90 -6.89 -18.12 9.19
N LEU A 91 -6.65 -17.17 10.09
CA LEU A 91 -7.57 -16.04 10.36
C LEU A 91 -7.55 -14.99 9.23
N THR A 92 -6.57 -15.02 8.34
CA THR A 92 -6.35 -13.94 7.35
C THR A 92 -6.12 -14.43 5.92
N ALA A 93 -6.46 -15.69 5.61
CA ALA A 93 -6.47 -16.19 4.23
C ALA A 93 -7.41 -15.36 3.32
N SER A 94 -8.44 -14.73 3.92
CA SER A 94 -9.28 -13.66 3.39
C SER A 94 -9.18 -12.41 4.28
N PRO A 95 -9.73 -11.25 3.90
CA PRO A 95 -9.88 -10.14 4.84
C PRO A 95 -10.57 -10.63 6.13
N PRO A 96 -9.97 -10.39 7.33
CA PRO A 96 -10.55 -10.87 8.58
C PRO A 96 -11.92 -10.20 8.82
N SER A 97 -12.86 -10.97 9.35
CA SER A 97 -14.18 -10.46 9.75
C SER A 97 -14.07 -9.52 10.95
N ASP A 98 -15.10 -8.70 11.16
CA ASP A 98 -15.17 -7.80 12.32
C ASP A 98 -15.04 -8.56 13.64
N HIS A 99 -15.67 -9.74 13.74
CA HIS A 99 -15.56 -10.61 14.91
C HIS A 99 -14.12 -11.06 15.18
N ILE A 100 -13.38 -11.46 14.13
CA ILE A 100 -11.96 -11.83 14.26
C ILE A 100 -11.13 -10.64 14.74
N LEU A 101 -11.38 -9.45 14.18
CA LEU A 101 -10.65 -8.23 14.56
C LEU A 101 -10.88 -7.85 16.03
N GLN A 102 -12.12 -7.95 16.50
CA GLN A 102 -12.47 -7.75 17.91
C GLN A 102 -11.82 -8.81 18.80
N ALA A 103 -11.87 -10.07 18.40
CA ALA A 103 -11.28 -11.18 19.16
C ALA A 103 -9.74 -11.07 19.25
N LEU A 104 -9.08 -10.51 18.22
CA LEU A 104 -7.63 -10.26 18.23
C LEU A 104 -7.22 -9.07 19.11
N HIS A 105 -8.12 -8.14 19.42
CA HIS A 105 -7.83 -6.92 20.17
C HIS A 105 -6.94 -7.14 21.42
N PRO A 106 -7.26 -8.07 22.34
CA PRO A 106 -6.43 -8.28 23.53
C PRO A 106 -5.10 -9.01 23.24
N HIS A 107 -4.95 -9.65 22.08
CA HIS A 107 -3.78 -10.48 21.76
C HIS A 107 -2.68 -9.70 21.01
N TRP A 108 -2.95 -8.50 20.49
CA TRP A 108 -1.97 -7.72 19.71
C TRP A 108 -0.61 -7.52 20.41
N PRO A 109 -0.52 -7.16 21.70
CA PRO A 109 0.77 -6.99 22.37
C PRO A 109 1.60 -8.27 22.40
N LYS A 110 0.94 -9.44 22.49
CA LYS A 110 1.61 -10.74 22.50
C LYS A 110 2.08 -11.12 21.10
N ILE A 111 1.22 -10.95 20.10
CA ILE A 111 1.54 -11.17 18.68
C ILE A 111 2.74 -10.31 18.29
N ARG A 112 2.77 -9.03 18.70
CA ARG A 112 3.90 -8.12 18.52
C ARG A 112 5.20 -8.68 19.11
N ARG A 113 5.18 -9.08 20.39
CA ARG A 113 6.38 -9.60 21.07
C ARG A 113 6.91 -10.85 20.38
N TYR A 114 6.03 -11.77 19.99
CA TYR A 114 6.42 -12.94 19.22
C TYR A 114 7.08 -12.54 17.89
N PHE A 115 6.51 -11.57 17.18
CA PHE A 115 7.08 -11.12 15.91
C PHE A 115 8.48 -10.51 16.08
N ILE A 116 8.69 -9.72 17.12
CA ILE A 116 10.03 -9.19 17.45
C ILE A 116 10.99 -10.34 17.78
N GLN A 117 10.56 -11.32 18.57
CA GLN A 117 11.39 -12.49 18.89
C GLN A 117 11.76 -13.29 17.65
N LEU A 118 10.84 -13.45 16.68
CA LEU A 118 11.11 -14.14 15.41
C LEU A 118 12.27 -13.51 14.64
N LEU A 119 12.48 -12.20 14.77
CA LEU A 119 13.50 -11.42 14.07
C LEU A 119 14.86 -11.42 14.79
N ASP A 120 14.91 -11.79 16.08
CA ASP A 120 16.12 -11.76 16.91
C ASP A 120 17.02 -13.01 16.69
N TYR A 121 16.50 -14.07 16.09
CA TYR A 121 17.23 -15.30 15.81
C TYR A 121 17.78 -15.36 14.38
N GLN A 122 18.84 -16.16 14.17
CA GLN A 122 19.44 -16.39 12.83
C GLN A 122 18.38 -16.79 11.77
N CYS A 123 18.40 -16.13 10.61
CA CYS A 123 17.44 -16.37 9.54
C CYS A 123 17.72 -17.69 8.79
N THR A 124 16.75 -18.60 8.81
CA THR A 124 16.61 -19.70 7.85
C THR A 124 15.58 -19.33 6.79
N GLU A 125 15.54 -20.01 5.63
CA GLU A 125 14.54 -19.76 4.58
C GLU A 125 13.09 -19.85 5.09
N GLU A 126 12.79 -20.89 5.88
CA GLU A 126 11.48 -21.07 6.51
C GLU A 126 11.11 -19.88 7.40
N ARG A 127 12.09 -19.33 8.14
CA ARG A 127 11.89 -18.13 8.96
C ARG A 127 11.65 -16.88 8.13
N VAL A 128 12.32 -16.73 6.98
CA VAL A 128 12.07 -15.61 6.06
C VAL A 128 10.61 -15.64 5.58
N SER A 129 10.10 -16.79 5.15
CA SER A 129 8.68 -16.93 4.76
C SER A 129 7.75 -16.54 5.90
N ASN A 130 8.01 -17.07 7.10
CA ASN A 130 7.26 -16.78 8.32
C ASN A 130 7.23 -15.28 8.65
N ILE A 131 8.36 -14.58 8.51
CA ILE A 131 8.44 -13.12 8.71
C ILE A 131 7.56 -12.38 7.68
N GLN A 132 7.63 -12.76 6.40
CA GLN A 132 6.82 -12.12 5.37
C GLN A 132 5.32 -12.36 5.59
N ASP A 133 4.94 -13.57 6.03
CA ASP A 133 3.55 -13.90 6.30
C ASP A 133 3.00 -13.14 7.51
N MET A 134 3.83 -12.90 8.53
CA MET A 134 3.49 -12.00 9.64
C MET A 134 3.26 -10.56 9.19
N PHE A 135 4.08 -10.02 8.29
CA PHE A 135 3.84 -8.69 7.70
C PHE A 135 2.54 -8.65 6.88
N LYS A 136 2.26 -9.69 6.07
CA LYS A 136 1.01 -9.79 5.30
C LYS A 136 -0.21 -9.85 6.22
N PHE A 137 -0.16 -10.68 7.26
CA PHE A 137 -1.20 -10.78 8.30
C PHE A 137 -1.49 -9.40 8.90
N TRP A 138 -0.44 -8.72 9.39
CA TRP A 138 -0.56 -7.42 10.04
C TRP A 138 -1.15 -6.36 9.09
N LYS A 139 -0.67 -6.33 7.84
CA LYS A 139 -1.17 -5.43 6.78
C LYS A 139 -2.65 -5.69 6.47
N ARG A 140 -3.08 -6.96 6.41
CA ARG A 140 -4.49 -7.34 6.17
C ARG A 140 -5.39 -6.89 7.31
N CYS A 141 -4.96 -7.04 8.56
CA CYS A 141 -5.71 -6.55 9.71
C CYS A 141 -5.87 -5.02 9.68
N LEU A 142 -4.79 -4.26 9.47
CA LEU A 142 -4.87 -2.79 9.33
C LEU A 142 -5.87 -2.37 8.24
N LYS A 143 -5.83 -3.06 7.10
CA LYS A 143 -6.75 -2.82 5.99
C LYS A 143 -8.21 -3.06 6.39
N ALA A 144 -8.50 -4.21 6.99
CA ALA A 144 -9.85 -4.60 7.36
C ALA A 144 -10.42 -3.69 8.47
N THR A 145 -9.64 -3.39 9.52
CA THR A 145 -10.09 -2.50 10.60
C THR A 145 -10.31 -1.07 10.10
N MET A 146 -9.52 -0.58 9.15
CA MET A 146 -9.75 0.74 8.52
C MET A 146 -11.02 0.77 7.67
N ALA A 147 -11.34 -0.33 6.97
CA ALA A 147 -12.59 -0.46 6.22
C ALA A 147 -13.80 -0.43 7.15
N ALA A 148 -13.69 -1.08 8.32
CA ALA A 148 -14.70 -1.14 9.37
C ALA A 148 -14.59 -0.02 10.42
N ARG A 149 -13.87 1.08 10.15
CA ARG A 149 -13.58 2.15 11.12
C ARG A 149 -14.80 2.83 11.74
N GLY A 150 -15.98 2.71 11.10
CA GLY A 150 -17.22 3.27 11.61
C GLY A 150 -17.67 2.63 12.93
N HIS A 151 -17.38 1.35 13.14
CA HIS A 151 -17.77 0.58 14.32
C HIS A 151 -16.63 -0.18 15.00
N LEU A 152 -15.43 -0.24 14.40
CA LEU A 152 -14.21 -0.82 14.98
C LEU A 152 -13.14 0.23 15.30
N ALA A 153 -13.55 1.42 15.75
CA ALA A 153 -12.62 2.52 16.02
C ALA A 153 -11.60 2.18 17.13
N SER A 154 -12.02 1.46 18.17
CA SER A 154 -11.16 1.11 19.30
C SER A 154 -10.07 0.10 18.91
N GLU A 155 -10.44 -0.88 18.09
CA GLU A 155 -9.59 -1.90 17.51
C GLU A 155 -8.58 -1.28 16.56
N LEU A 156 -9.03 -0.30 15.75
CA LEU A 156 -8.14 0.43 14.85
C LEU A 156 -7.07 1.19 15.64
N ILE A 157 -7.46 1.95 16.67
CA ILE A 157 -6.52 2.71 17.50
C ILE A 157 -5.52 1.78 18.18
N CYS A 158 -5.99 0.66 18.75
CA CYS A 158 -5.13 -0.35 19.36
C CYS A 158 -4.12 -0.90 18.35
N LEU A 159 -4.59 -1.34 17.18
CA LEU A 159 -3.73 -1.89 16.14
C LEU A 159 -2.73 -0.86 15.60
N LEU A 160 -3.10 0.42 15.47
CA LEU A 160 -2.18 1.49 15.06
C LEU A 160 -1.05 1.68 16.08
N ASN A 161 -1.38 1.73 17.37
CA ASN A 161 -0.39 1.84 18.45
C ASN A 161 0.54 0.61 18.49
N GLU A 162 -0.03 -0.58 18.31
CA GLU A 162 0.73 -1.82 18.26
C GLU A 162 1.61 -1.92 17.01
N THR A 163 1.18 -1.34 15.88
CA THR A 163 1.99 -1.23 14.65
C THR A 163 3.20 -0.32 14.88
N VAL A 164 3.00 0.83 15.53
CA VAL A 164 4.08 1.74 15.91
C VAL A 164 5.08 1.00 16.81
N ALA A 165 4.59 0.35 17.86
CA ALA A 165 5.44 -0.39 18.79
C ALA A 165 6.19 -1.55 18.11
N LEU A 166 5.57 -2.23 17.15
CA LEU A 166 6.23 -3.26 16.33
C LEU A 166 7.40 -2.66 15.56
N LEU A 167 7.17 -1.59 14.77
CA LEU A 167 8.21 -0.96 13.96
C LEU A 167 9.36 -0.42 14.81
N ARG A 168 9.07 0.13 16.00
CA ARG A 168 10.08 0.53 16.98
C ARG A 168 10.89 -0.67 17.50
N GLY A 169 10.23 -1.78 17.80
CA GLY A 169 10.90 -3.00 18.22
C GLY A 169 11.86 -3.52 17.15
N ILE A 170 11.44 -3.51 15.88
CA ILE A 170 12.29 -3.93 14.75
C ILE A 170 13.49 -2.98 14.57
N LEU A 171 13.29 -1.67 14.70
CA LEU A 171 14.38 -0.69 14.69
C LEU A 171 15.38 -0.93 15.83
N ALA A 172 14.90 -1.28 17.03
CA ALA A 172 15.77 -1.58 18.16
C ALA A 172 16.65 -2.83 17.93
N LEU A 173 16.21 -3.76 17.09
CA LEU A 173 17.00 -4.91 16.61
C LEU A 173 17.97 -4.55 15.47
N GLY A 174 18.12 -3.27 15.14
CA GLY A 174 18.97 -2.82 14.03
C GLY A 174 18.33 -2.91 12.65
N ALA A 175 17.01 -3.14 12.57
CA ALA A 175 16.24 -3.28 11.33
C ALA A 175 16.82 -4.31 10.34
N PRO A 176 16.76 -5.62 10.65
CA PRO A 176 17.30 -6.68 9.80
C PRO A 176 16.81 -6.56 8.35
N ALA A 177 17.68 -6.81 7.37
CA ALA A 177 17.39 -6.62 5.94
C ALA A 177 16.09 -7.32 5.48
N VAL A 178 15.87 -8.56 5.95
CA VAL A 178 14.67 -9.37 5.70
C VAL A 178 13.35 -8.67 6.10
N SER A 179 13.42 -7.73 7.04
CA SER A 179 12.26 -7.02 7.59
C SER A 179 11.96 -5.69 6.89
N LEU A 180 12.92 -5.10 6.17
CA LEU A 180 12.83 -3.72 5.70
C LEU A 180 11.68 -3.51 4.70
N LEU A 181 11.51 -4.41 3.72
CA LEU A 181 10.39 -4.35 2.77
C LEU A 181 9.04 -4.45 3.49
N GLY A 182 8.93 -5.34 4.48
CA GLY A 182 7.74 -5.47 5.32
C GLY A 182 7.46 -4.22 6.16
N CYS A 183 8.50 -3.63 6.75
CA CYS A 183 8.41 -2.39 7.52
C CYS A 183 7.89 -1.24 6.67
N PHE A 184 8.43 -1.04 5.46
CA PHE A 184 7.95 0.01 4.56
C PHE A 184 6.53 -0.25 4.05
N ASN A 185 6.15 -1.52 3.86
CA ASN A 185 4.77 -1.89 3.53
C ASN A 185 3.77 -1.53 4.65
N LEU A 186 4.15 -1.75 5.91
CA LEU A 186 3.33 -1.33 7.06
C LEU A 186 3.33 0.18 7.22
N LEU A 187 4.49 0.83 7.10
CA LEU A 187 4.61 2.28 7.19
C LEU A 187 3.79 2.99 6.12
N GLN A 188 3.77 2.47 4.89
CA GLN A 188 2.88 2.95 3.83
C GLN A 188 1.43 3.00 4.32
N LYS A 189 0.93 1.88 4.85
CA LYS A 189 -0.46 1.78 5.31
C LYS A 189 -0.73 2.65 6.51
N LEU A 190 0.23 2.77 7.42
CA LEU A 190 0.15 3.66 8.56
C LEU A 190 0.01 5.12 8.12
N VAL A 191 0.85 5.58 7.18
CA VAL A 191 0.78 6.92 6.59
C VAL A 191 -0.56 7.15 5.89
N GLU A 192 -1.03 6.18 5.10
CA GLU A 192 -2.35 6.25 4.45
C GLU A 192 -3.50 6.44 5.46
N ILE A 193 -3.52 5.63 6.53
CA ILE A 193 -4.58 5.69 7.56
C ILE A 193 -4.51 6.98 8.37
N VAL A 194 -3.30 7.41 8.74
CA VAL A 194 -3.08 8.54 9.66
C VAL A 194 -3.27 9.89 8.97
N CYS A 195 -2.96 9.98 7.67
CA CYS A 195 -2.89 11.26 6.96
C CYS A 195 -4.00 11.50 5.92
N PHE A 196 -4.70 10.45 5.45
CA PHE A 196 -5.61 10.54 4.31
C PHE A 196 -7.02 10.03 4.66
N ASP A 197 -8.08 10.67 4.13
CA ASP A 197 -9.51 10.38 4.45
C ASP A 197 -9.99 9.02 3.93
N THR A 198 -9.40 8.57 2.83
CA THR A 198 -9.84 7.44 2.04
C THR A 198 -8.63 6.71 1.48
N TRP A 199 -8.82 5.43 1.15
CA TRP A 199 -7.89 4.71 0.29
C TRP A 199 -7.90 5.25 -1.15
N THR A 200 -8.90 6.07 -1.49
CA THR A 200 -9.00 6.67 -2.81
C THR A 200 -7.92 7.70 -2.99
N PHE A 201 -7.33 7.64 -4.17
CA PHE A 201 -6.05 8.22 -4.59
C PHE A 201 -5.97 9.74 -4.55
N GLY A 202 -7.07 10.40 -4.19
CA GLY A 202 -7.08 11.81 -3.89
C GLY A 202 -6.09 12.13 -2.78
N LEU A 203 -5.08 12.95 -3.08
CA LEU A 203 -4.14 13.57 -2.12
C LEU A 203 -4.84 14.56 -1.17
N LYS A 204 -6.08 14.27 -0.77
CA LYS A 204 -6.85 15.05 0.19
C LYS A 204 -6.38 14.67 1.58
N LEU A 205 -5.44 15.47 2.07
CA LEU A 205 -5.02 15.40 3.45
C LEU A 205 -6.23 15.65 4.34
N LYS A 206 -6.53 14.67 5.17
CA LYS A 206 -7.55 14.80 6.19
C LYS A 206 -7.17 13.86 7.31
N ARG A 207 -6.65 14.47 8.37
CA ARG A 207 -6.35 13.75 9.58
C ARG A 207 -7.66 13.26 10.20
N PRO A 208 -7.88 11.94 10.35
CA PRO A 208 -9.09 11.42 10.96
C PRO A 208 -9.20 11.88 12.42
N GLY A 209 -10.42 12.09 12.91
CA GLY A 209 -10.66 12.58 14.28
C GLY A 209 -10.13 11.67 15.39
N PHE A 210 -9.88 10.39 15.10
CA PHE A 210 -9.29 9.43 16.05
C PHE A 210 -7.77 9.51 16.15
N VAL A 211 -7.10 10.26 15.28
CA VAL A 211 -5.63 10.40 15.25
C VAL A 211 -5.22 11.59 16.11
N ASN A 212 -4.54 11.32 17.23
CA ASN A 212 -3.95 12.36 18.10
C ASN A 212 -2.57 12.83 17.60
N ASP A 213 -2.07 13.93 18.17
CA ASP A 213 -0.82 14.56 17.70
C ASP A 213 0.38 13.65 17.95
N GLN A 214 0.31 12.87 19.04
CA GLN A 214 1.33 11.90 19.39
C GLN A 214 1.51 10.84 18.28
N LEU A 215 0.42 10.17 17.86
CA LEU A 215 0.47 9.17 16.80
C LEU A 215 0.95 9.80 15.48
N TYR A 216 0.45 10.99 15.14
CA TYR A 216 0.83 11.70 13.94
C TYR A 216 2.36 11.98 13.89
N ASN A 217 2.93 12.53 14.96
CA ASN A 217 4.36 12.83 15.05
C ASN A 217 5.22 11.55 15.10
N GLU A 218 4.71 10.51 15.74
CA GLU A 218 5.42 9.23 15.89
C GLU A 218 5.60 8.52 14.53
N VAL A 219 4.61 8.59 13.64
CA VAL A 219 4.71 8.04 12.28
C VAL A 219 5.79 8.75 11.46
N LEU A 220 5.91 10.07 11.61
CA LEU A 220 6.98 10.83 10.97
C LEU A 220 8.35 10.45 11.53
N SER A 221 8.48 10.31 12.85
CA SER A 221 9.75 9.86 13.46
C SER A 221 10.14 8.46 12.99
N LEU A 222 9.18 7.53 12.90
CA LEU A 222 9.42 6.17 12.38
C LEU A 222 9.95 6.19 10.95
N LEU A 223 9.41 7.05 10.08
CA LEU A 223 9.93 7.22 8.72
C LEU A 223 11.39 7.65 8.72
N VAL A 224 11.74 8.64 9.54
CA VAL A 224 13.10 9.18 9.64
C VAL A 224 14.08 8.10 10.10
N ASP A 225 13.69 7.33 11.11
CA ASP A 225 14.56 6.32 11.71
C ASP A 225 14.71 5.10 10.78
N LEU A 226 13.61 4.63 10.15
CA LEU A 226 13.66 3.55 9.16
C LEU A 226 14.49 3.92 7.92
N LYS A 227 14.37 5.16 7.42
CA LYS A 227 15.20 5.62 6.29
C LYS A 227 16.68 5.78 6.67
N SER A 228 16.97 5.99 7.95
CA SER A 228 18.35 6.04 8.44
C SER A 228 18.93 4.63 8.59
N ALA A 229 18.15 3.69 9.09
CA ALA A 229 18.54 2.29 9.25
C ALA A 229 18.73 1.56 7.92
N SER A 230 17.94 1.88 6.88
CA SER A 230 18.04 1.25 5.56
C SER A 230 19.28 1.63 4.75
N ARG A 231 20.18 2.46 5.29
CA ARG A 231 21.45 2.83 4.64
C ARG A 231 22.59 1.82 4.91
N VAL A 232 22.34 0.75 5.66
CA VAL A 232 23.37 -0.20 6.10
C VAL A 232 23.35 -1.50 5.29
N SER A 233 24.52 -1.78 4.69
CA SER A 233 25.04 -2.99 4.01
C SER A 233 24.20 -3.70 2.95
N SER A 234 24.55 -3.43 1.68
CA SER A 234 24.21 -4.20 0.47
C SER A 234 24.86 -5.60 0.38
N SER A 235 25.43 -6.12 1.47
CA SER A 235 26.24 -7.35 1.44
C SER A 235 25.46 -8.63 1.76
N ASP A 236 24.25 -8.54 2.29
CA ASP A 236 23.62 -9.68 2.97
C ASP A 236 22.25 -10.04 2.39
N VAL A 237 22.06 -10.16 1.06
CA VAL A 237 20.72 -10.58 0.62
C VAL A 237 20.62 -11.19 -0.78
N GLU A 238 20.60 -12.52 -0.83
CA GLU A 238 19.96 -13.28 -1.92
C GLU A 238 18.41 -13.14 -1.88
N TYR A 239 17.84 -12.61 -0.78
CA TYR A 239 16.39 -12.54 -0.54
C TYR A 239 15.80 -11.11 -0.59
N PHE A 240 16.60 -10.08 -0.86
CA PHE A 240 16.11 -8.69 -0.89
C PHE A 240 15.76 -8.33 -2.32
N GLU A 241 14.46 -8.15 -2.56
CA GLU A 241 13.95 -7.55 -3.78
C GLU A 241 14.28 -6.05 -3.77
N LEU A 242 15.58 -5.72 -3.96
CA LEU A 242 16.15 -4.37 -3.83
C LEU A 242 15.34 -3.34 -4.63
N GLU A 243 15.05 -3.66 -5.88
CA GLU A 243 14.25 -2.82 -6.77
C GLU A 243 12.85 -2.54 -6.19
N LYS A 244 12.13 -3.58 -5.75
CA LYS A 244 10.80 -3.40 -5.14
C LYS A 244 10.87 -2.60 -3.84
N PHE A 245 11.95 -2.75 -3.08
CA PHE A 245 12.20 -1.96 -1.89
C PHE A 245 12.46 -0.49 -2.23
N GLU A 246 13.26 -0.19 -3.25
CA GLU A 246 13.54 1.18 -3.69
C GLU A 246 12.28 1.87 -4.21
N ILE A 247 11.50 1.21 -5.06
CA ILE A 247 10.19 1.65 -5.56
C ILE A 247 9.27 2.01 -4.40
N LEU A 248 9.07 1.06 -3.46
CA LEU A 248 8.16 1.23 -2.34
C LEU A 248 8.65 2.31 -1.37
N SER A 249 9.92 2.28 -0.99
CA SER A 249 10.47 3.21 -0.01
C SER A 249 10.43 4.65 -0.50
N THR A 250 10.77 4.88 -1.76
CA THR A 250 10.70 6.21 -2.41
C THR A 250 9.25 6.71 -2.45
N TYR A 251 8.31 5.85 -2.84
CA TYR A 251 6.89 6.19 -2.87
C TYR A 251 6.35 6.55 -1.47
N VAL A 252 6.68 5.75 -0.44
CA VAL A 252 6.26 5.99 0.94
C VAL A 252 6.84 7.30 1.48
N ILE A 253 8.12 7.57 1.21
CA ILE A 253 8.78 8.82 1.60
C ILE A 253 8.08 10.01 0.95
N ALA A 254 7.81 9.96 -0.36
CA ALA A 254 7.13 11.05 -1.05
C ALA A 254 5.74 11.31 -0.46
N ARG A 255 4.93 10.26 -0.27
CA ARG A 255 3.59 10.36 0.32
C ARG A 255 3.62 10.92 1.74
N ALA A 256 4.55 10.47 2.57
CA ALA A 256 4.68 10.95 3.93
C ALA A 256 5.15 12.41 3.95
N LEU A 257 6.20 12.77 3.20
CA LEU A 257 6.68 14.16 3.17
C LEU A 257 5.63 15.12 2.60
N TYR A 258 4.80 14.70 1.65
CA TYR A 258 3.65 15.49 1.21
C TYR A 258 2.64 15.76 2.33
N ALA A 259 2.39 14.76 3.17
CA ALA A 259 1.46 14.83 4.28
C ALA A 259 1.98 15.66 5.46
N TYR A 260 3.26 15.50 5.80
CA TYR A 260 3.91 16.15 6.94
C TYR A 260 4.54 17.50 6.61
N GLY A 261 4.73 17.84 5.33
CA GLY A 261 4.69 19.19 4.77
C GLY A 261 5.68 20.28 5.24
N GLU A 262 6.51 20.06 6.27
CA GLU A 262 7.30 21.13 6.91
C GLU A 262 8.82 20.89 6.90
N HIS A 263 9.30 19.93 6.11
CA HIS A 263 10.72 19.56 6.10
C HIS A 263 11.39 19.71 4.72
N PRO A 264 11.61 20.95 4.22
CA PRO A 264 12.33 21.19 2.96
C PRO A 264 13.70 20.50 2.88
N LYS A 265 14.41 20.41 4.02
CA LYS A 265 15.70 19.71 4.10
C LYS A 265 15.57 18.20 3.84
N LEU A 266 14.50 17.56 4.32
CA LEU A 266 14.29 16.13 4.10
C LEU A 266 13.90 15.85 2.66
N LEU A 267 13.05 16.70 2.09
CA LEU A 267 12.71 16.63 0.66
C LEU A 267 13.95 16.74 -0.22
N ALA A 268 14.82 17.71 0.05
CA ALA A 268 16.09 17.85 -0.66
C ALA A 268 17.02 16.65 -0.48
N ARG A 269 17.03 16.05 0.70
CA ARG A 269 17.93 14.94 1.00
C ARG A 269 17.44 13.60 0.46
N TRP A 270 16.13 13.39 0.36
CA TRP A 270 15.56 12.06 0.09
C TRP A 270 14.81 11.95 -1.24
N LEU A 271 14.41 13.07 -1.85
CA LEU A 271 13.69 13.10 -3.14
C LEU A 271 14.42 13.94 -4.20
N SER A 272 15.73 14.17 -4.03
CA SER A 272 16.59 14.73 -5.09
C SER A 272 17.00 13.60 -6.04
N ILE A 273 16.00 13.04 -6.73
CA ILE A 273 16.14 12.01 -7.75
C ILE A 273 15.82 12.68 -9.10
N GLU A 274 16.58 12.34 -10.13
CA GLU A 274 16.36 12.90 -11.46
C GLU A 274 15.04 12.42 -12.05
N ALA A 275 14.40 13.26 -12.88
CA ALA A 275 13.10 12.95 -13.45
C ALA A 275 13.12 11.65 -14.28
N GLU A 276 14.17 11.43 -15.08
CA GLU A 276 14.35 10.24 -15.90
C GLU A 276 14.41 8.96 -15.04
N GLN A 277 15.23 8.96 -13.98
CA GLN A 277 15.32 7.86 -13.03
C GLN A 277 13.99 7.55 -12.33
N ILE A 278 13.20 8.58 -12.00
CA ILE A 278 11.84 8.37 -11.45
C ILE A 278 10.95 7.68 -12.47
N ILE A 279 10.98 8.10 -13.74
CA ILE A 279 10.16 7.46 -14.78
C ILE A 279 10.60 6.01 -14.97
N GLU A 280 11.90 5.75 -15.11
CA GLU A 280 12.45 4.39 -15.25
C GLU A 280 12.03 3.48 -14.10
N MET A 281 12.13 3.96 -12.85
CA MET A 281 11.78 3.20 -11.65
C MET A 281 10.31 2.77 -11.58
N TYR A 282 9.39 3.54 -12.15
CA TYR A 282 7.94 3.28 -12.05
C TYR A 282 7.28 2.90 -13.38
N ALA A 283 8.03 2.87 -14.48
CA ALA A 283 7.53 2.66 -15.83
C ALA A 283 6.73 1.35 -16.03
N GLU A 284 7.07 0.30 -15.28
CA GLU A 284 6.41 -1.02 -15.40
C GLU A 284 5.06 -1.11 -14.67
N ASP A 285 4.75 -0.17 -13.76
CA ASP A 285 3.51 -0.13 -13.00
C ASP A 285 2.88 1.27 -13.16
N ASP A 286 2.03 1.41 -14.18
CA ASP A 286 1.34 2.66 -14.52
C ASP A 286 0.50 3.22 -13.35
N VAL A 287 -0.08 2.34 -12.55
CA VAL A 287 -0.82 2.69 -11.35
C VAL A 287 0.07 3.39 -10.32
N ILE A 288 1.23 2.83 -9.98
CA ILE A 288 2.16 3.45 -9.03
C ILE A 288 2.83 4.69 -9.66
N LEU A 289 3.14 4.65 -10.96
CA LEU A 289 3.69 5.79 -11.70
C LEU A 289 2.81 7.02 -11.55
N PHE A 290 1.52 6.93 -11.89
CA PHE A 290 0.63 8.09 -11.81
C PHE A 290 0.43 8.57 -10.37
N ARG A 291 0.43 7.67 -9.39
CA ARG A 291 0.40 8.04 -7.96
C ARG A 291 1.65 8.77 -7.52
N MET A 292 2.81 8.38 -8.02
CA MET A 292 4.06 9.07 -7.74
C MET A 292 4.08 10.45 -8.41
N LEU A 293 3.71 10.52 -9.69
CA LEU A 293 3.64 11.76 -10.48
C LEU A 293 2.71 12.80 -9.85
N ILE A 294 1.49 12.42 -9.47
CA ILE A 294 0.55 13.33 -8.80
C ILE A 294 1.08 13.76 -7.42
N THR A 295 1.73 12.86 -6.68
CA THR A 295 2.31 13.18 -5.37
C THR A 295 3.42 14.22 -5.50
N LEU A 296 4.37 14.01 -6.42
CA LEU A 296 5.46 14.95 -6.68
C LEU A 296 4.94 16.29 -7.21
N LEU A 297 3.96 16.28 -8.12
CA LEU A 297 3.31 17.50 -8.60
C LEU A 297 2.70 18.31 -7.45
N MET A 298 2.03 17.66 -6.49
CA MET A 298 1.45 18.36 -5.35
C MET A 298 2.49 18.85 -4.34
N ILE A 299 3.58 18.11 -4.12
CA ILE A 299 4.71 18.58 -3.28
C ILE A 299 5.32 19.81 -3.93
N GLU A 300 5.65 19.75 -5.22
CA GLU A 300 6.27 20.86 -5.93
C GLU A 300 5.37 22.09 -5.92
N ASN A 301 4.06 21.93 -6.16
CA ASN A 301 3.10 23.03 -6.09
C ASN A 301 3.06 23.72 -4.72
N LYS A 302 3.19 22.97 -3.61
CA LYS A 302 3.30 23.55 -2.26
C LYS A 302 4.64 24.27 -2.06
N HIS A 303 5.73 23.70 -2.57
CA HIS A 303 7.07 24.27 -2.48
C HIS A 303 7.23 25.56 -3.26
N LEU A 304 6.76 25.59 -4.51
CA LEU A 304 6.81 26.79 -5.35
C LEU A 304 6.06 27.96 -4.71
N LYS A 305 4.90 27.70 -4.09
CA LYS A 305 4.12 28.71 -3.37
C LYS A 305 4.81 29.25 -2.12
N SER A 306 5.65 28.45 -1.45
CA SER A 306 6.29 28.82 -0.19
C SER A 306 7.72 29.36 -0.33
N LEU A 307 8.48 28.85 -1.31
CA LEU A 307 9.92 29.13 -1.45
C LEU A 307 10.28 29.81 -2.79
N GLY A 308 9.37 29.85 -3.76
CA GLY A 308 9.60 30.39 -5.11
C GLY A 308 10.28 29.41 -6.08
N LYS A 309 10.41 29.84 -7.36
CA LYS A 309 10.77 29.01 -8.52
C LYS A 309 12.15 28.34 -8.48
N ASN A 310 13.12 28.90 -7.74
CA ASN A 310 14.53 28.48 -7.77
C ASN A 310 14.98 27.68 -6.54
N LYS A 311 14.06 27.19 -5.71
CA LYS A 311 14.39 26.51 -4.44
C LYS A 311 13.79 25.12 -4.29
N SER A 312 13.23 24.55 -5.37
CA SER A 312 12.74 23.17 -5.35
C SER A 312 13.91 22.22 -5.54
N SER A 313 14.10 21.32 -4.58
CA SER A 313 15.13 20.28 -4.59
C SER A 313 14.64 18.95 -5.15
N ILE A 314 13.39 18.91 -5.63
CA ILE A 314 12.74 17.74 -6.24
C ILE A 314 12.62 17.94 -7.75
N ALA A 315 12.48 16.84 -8.48
CA ALA A 315 12.25 16.89 -9.93
C ALA A 315 11.04 17.77 -10.29
N SER A 316 11.22 18.64 -11.28
CA SER A 316 10.16 19.48 -11.84
C SER A 316 9.05 18.61 -12.43
N ALA A 317 7.79 18.95 -12.16
CA ALA A 317 6.66 18.27 -12.79
C ALA A 317 6.67 18.37 -14.32
N HIS A 318 7.26 19.43 -14.87
CA HIS A 318 7.42 19.57 -16.32
C HIS A 318 8.43 18.56 -16.88
N ASP A 319 9.53 18.33 -16.17
CA ASP A 319 10.54 17.35 -16.56
C ASP A 319 10.01 15.93 -16.37
N LEU A 320 9.30 15.66 -15.28
CA LEU A 320 8.62 14.37 -15.06
C LEU A 320 7.61 14.07 -16.17
N PHE A 321 6.78 15.06 -16.54
CA PHE A 321 5.82 14.88 -17.62
C PHE A 321 6.51 14.65 -18.97
N ALA A 322 7.53 15.45 -19.32
CA ALA A 322 8.27 15.29 -20.57
C ALA A 322 8.98 13.94 -20.66
N ASN A 323 9.59 13.44 -19.58
CA ASN A 323 10.26 12.14 -19.59
C ASN A 323 9.26 10.98 -19.64
N MET A 324 8.10 11.09 -18.97
CA MET A 324 7.01 10.12 -19.13
C MET A 324 6.56 10.04 -20.59
N LEU A 325 6.37 11.18 -21.26
CA LEU A 325 5.98 11.22 -22.67
C LEU A 325 7.05 10.65 -23.59
N LYS A 326 8.33 10.93 -23.35
CA LYS A 326 9.42 10.31 -24.11
C LYS A 326 9.45 8.79 -23.94
N TRP A 327 9.23 8.30 -22.72
CA TRP A 327 9.24 6.86 -22.45
C TRP A 327 8.18 6.11 -23.25
N ILE A 328 6.99 6.69 -23.42
CA ILE A 328 5.94 6.17 -24.31
C ILE A 328 6.09 6.60 -25.78
N ASN A 329 7.22 7.22 -26.16
CA ASN A 329 7.46 7.77 -27.51
C ASN A 329 6.36 8.75 -27.99
N PHE A 330 5.78 9.52 -27.07
CA PHE A 330 4.67 10.44 -27.33
C PHE A 330 3.45 9.75 -27.95
N ASP A 331 3.24 8.46 -27.69
CA ASP A 331 2.08 7.73 -28.20
C ASP A 331 0.80 8.16 -27.47
N ARG A 332 -0.08 8.87 -28.18
CA ARG A 332 -1.40 9.28 -27.66
C ARG A 332 -2.26 8.09 -27.25
N HIS A 333 -2.13 6.93 -27.89
CA HIS A 333 -3.00 5.79 -27.66
C HIS A 333 -2.74 5.22 -26.26
N VAL A 334 -1.48 5.18 -25.84
CA VAL A 334 -1.10 4.82 -24.47
C VAL A 334 -1.72 5.78 -23.44
N ILE A 335 -1.69 7.09 -23.68
CA ILE A 335 -2.33 8.07 -22.79
C ILE A 335 -3.85 7.87 -22.72
N VAL A 336 -4.49 7.62 -23.87
CA VAL A 336 -5.94 7.37 -23.93
C VAL A 336 -6.31 6.10 -23.17
N ASP A 337 -5.54 5.02 -23.33
CA ASP A 337 -5.72 3.76 -22.61
C ASP A 337 -5.61 3.95 -21.09
N TRP A 338 -4.60 4.70 -20.63
CA TRP A 338 -4.49 5.07 -19.23
C TRP A 338 -5.65 5.93 -18.74
N LEU A 339 -6.16 6.86 -19.55
CA LEU A 339 -7.30 7.71 -19.19
C LEU A 339 -8.60 6.92 -19.00
N VAL A 340 -8.83 5.88 -19.80
CA VAL A 340 -10.03 5.04 -19.70
C VAL A 340 -9.90 3.93 -18.66
N SER A 341 -8.67 3.59 -18.24
CA SER A 341 -8.43 2.58 -17.21
C SER A 341 -8.89 3.08 -15.83
N PRO A 342 -9.76 2.34 -15.11
CA PRO A 342 -10.20 2.71 -13.77
C PRO A 342 -9.13 2.49 -12.70
N GLU A 343 -8.03 1.82 -13.06
CA GLU A 343 -6.96 1.45 -12.13
C GLU A 343 -5.89 2.55 -12.02
N THR A 344 -5.72 3.35 -13.08
CA THR A 344 -4.72 4.41 -13.12
C THR A 344 -5.26 5.74 -12.62
N ASP A 345 -4.36 6.56 -12.06
CA ASP A 345 -4.65 7.92 -11.67
C ASP A 345 -4.35 8.94 -12.79
N CYS A 346 -4.27 8.49 -14.05
CA CYS A 346 -3.90 9.32 -15.20
C CYS A 346 -4.83 10.51 -15.38
N LEU A 347 -6.16 10.30 -15.30
CA LEU A 347 -7.15 11.39 -15.41
C LEU A 347 -6.92 12.46 -14.33
N THR A 348 -6.74 12.03 -13.08
CA THR A 348 -6.49 12.94 -11.95
C THR A 348 -5.18 13.71 -12.14
N TYR A 349 -4.13 13.02 -12.57
CA TYR A 349 -2.83 13.61 -12.86
C TYR A 349 -2.90 14.64 -13.99
N LEU A 350 -3.46 14.28 -15.15
CA LEU A 350 -3.58 15.19 -16.28
C LEU A 350 -4.44 16.39 -15.95
N LEU A 351 -5.57 16.22 -15.25
CA LEU A 351 -6.39 17.34 -14.77
C LEU A 351 -5.58 18.30 -13.89
N ALA A 352 -4.79 17.77 -12.95
CA ALA A 352 -3.98 18.59 -12.06
C ALA A 352 -2.84 19.31 -12.80
N TYR A 353 -2.15 18.61 -13.71
CA TYR A 353 -1.02 19.14 -14.47
C TYR A 353 -1.47 20.21 -15.47
N THR A 354 -2.52 19.94 -16.26
CA THR A 354 -3.07 20.89 -17.23
C THR A 354 -3.69 22.11 -16.54
N LYS A 355 -4.33 21.94 -15.38
CA LYS A 355 -4.79 23.06 -14.55
C LYS A 355 -3.63 23.93 -14.06
N ARG A 356 -2.49 23.33 -13.67
CA ARG A 356 -1.27 24.09 -13.30
C ARG A 356 -0.78 24.94 -14.47
N LEU A 357 -0.69 24.35 -15.66
CA LEU A 357 -0.28 25.07 -16.87
C LEU A 357 -1.24 26.21 -17.22
N GLY A 358 -2.56 25.94 -17.26
CA GLY A 358 -3.58 26.96 -17.53
C GLY A 358 -3.63 28.06 -16.47
N ALA A 359 -3.26 27.78 -15.22
CA ALA A 359 -3.16 28.82 -14.20
C ALA A 359 -2.04 29.84 -14.48
N ALA A 360 -1.03 29.48 -15.29
CA ALA A 360 -0.01 30.42 -15.74
C ALA A 360 -0.54 31.42 -16.81
N SER A 361 -1.62 31.10 -17.53
CA SER A 361 -2.28 32.04 -18.47
C SER A 361 -3.31 32.95 -17.81
N ASN A 362 -3.77 32.63 -16.59
CA ASN A 362 -4.84 33.40 -15.94
C ASN A 362 -4.38 34.80 -15.51
N LYS A 363 -4.81 35.82 -16.27
CA LYS A 363 -4.49 37.24 -16.04
C LYS A 363 -5.00 37.80 -14.70
N GLU A 364 -5.96 37.14 -14.06
CA GLU A 364 -6.46 37.51 -12.73
C GLU A 364 -5.48 37.14 -11.61
N ILE A 365 -4.55 36.22 -11.87
CA ILE A 365 -3.49 35.82 -10.94
C ILE A 365 -2.32 36.79 -11.05
N ALA A 366 -1.77 37.23 -9.91
CA ALA A 366 -0.64 38.16 -9.92
C ALA A 366 0.56 37.55 -10.70
N PRO A 367 1.30 38.36 -11.49
CA PRO A 367 2.36 37.87 -12.38
C PRO A 367 3.36 36.94 -11.69
N GLU A 368 3.75 37.30 -10.47
CA GLU A 368 4.65 36.53 -9.62
C GLU A 368 4.19 35.08 -9.36
N TYR A 369 2.88 34.83 -9.25
CA TYR A 369 2.34 33.47 -9.08
C TYR A 369 2.11 32.76 -10.41
N ARG A 370 1.83 33.49 -11.49
CA ARG A 370 1.74 32.93 -12.85
C ARG A 370 3.08 32.34 -13.28
N ASP A 371 4.16 33.07 -13.02
CA ASP A 371 5.50 32.66 -13.41
C ASP A 371 5.98 31.43 -12.64
N LEU A 372 5.44 31.14 -11.43
CA LEU A 372 5.80 29.94 -10.65
C LEU A 372 5.46 28.65 -11.39
N TRP A 373 4.33 28.62 -12.10
CA TRP A 373 3.80 27.39 -12.71
C TRP A 373 4.12 27.25 -14.19
N ARG A 374 4.67 28.29 -14.80
CA ARG A 374 5.11 28.28 -16.18
C ARG A 374 6.38 27.42 -16.33
N PRO A 375 6.47 26.55 -17.35
CA PRO A 375 7.72 25.89 -17.71
C PRO A 375 8.85 26.90 -17.95
N SER A 376 10.11 26.46 -17.86
CA SER A 376 11.24 27.31 -18.24
C SER A 376 11.32 27.48 -19.76
N ASP A 377 11.93 28.56 -20.25
CA ASP A 377 12.08 28.81 -21.69
C ASP A 377 12.84 27.66 -22.38
N LYS A 378 13.90 27.14 -21.74
CA LYS A 378 14.63 25.95 -22.22
C LYS A 378 13.75 24.72 -22.33
N TRP A 379 12.80 24.55 -21.42
CA TRP A 379 11.86 23.44 -21.49
C TRP A 379 10.88 23.63 -22.65
N LEU A 380 10.37 24.85 -22.84
CA LEU A 380 9.47 25.19 -23.95
C LEU A 380 10.16 24.98 -25.31
N GLU A 381 11.39 25.46 -25.47
CA GLU A 381 12.19 25.26 -26.68
C GLU A 381 12.42 23.78 -27.02
N LYS A 382 12.55 22.92 -25.99
CA LYS A 382 12.87 21.50 -26.16
C LYS A 382 11.64 20.60 -26.30
N HIS A 383 10.53 20.95 -25.66
CA HIS A 383 9.38 20.06 -25.46
C HIS A 383 8.02 20.70 -25.80
N GLY A 384 7.96 22.02 -25.97
CA GLY A 384 6.70 22.76 -26.12
C GLY A 384 5.88 22.29 -27.33
N GLU A 385 6.51 22.19 -28.51
CA GLU A 385 5.86 21.80 -29.76
C GLU A 385 5.32 20.37 -29.73
N ASP A 386 6.15 19.41 -29.31
CA ASP A 386 5.75 17.99 -29.21
C ASP A 386 4.59 17.80 -28.23
N VAL A 387 4.65 18.45 -27.06
CA VAL A 387 3.59 18.38 -26.05
C VAL A 387 2.31 19.05 -26.55
N ASN A 388 2.40 20.18 -27.24
CA ASN A 388 1.24 20.87 -27.83
C ASN A 388 0.56 20.01 -28.91
N THR A 389 1.37 19.36 -29.75
CA THR A 389 0.91 18.41 -30.77
C THR A 389 0.17 17.25 -30.11
N LEU A 390 0.80 16.56 -29.16
CA LEU A 390 0.18 15.45 -28.43
C LEU A 390 -1.13 15.86 -27.74
N PHE A 391 -1.16 17.02 -27.09
CA PHE A 391 -2.38 17.55 -26.47
C PHE A 391 -3.51 17.78 -27.48
N SER A 392 -3.19 18.25 -28.69
CA SER A 392 -4.16 18.40 -29.76
C SER A 392 -4.75 17.05 -30.18
N GLU A 393 -3.89 16.04 -30.30
CA GLU A 393 -4.33 14.69 -30.66
C GLU A 393 -5.17 14.04 -29.56
N ILE A 394 -4.80 14.20 -28.29
CA ILE A 394 -5.60 13.71 -27.15
C ILE A 394 -6.99 14.36 -27.14
N VAL A 395 -7.07 15.69 -27.34
CA VAL A 395 -8.36 16.39 -27.43
C VAL A 395 -9.21 15.83 -28.57
N GLN A 396 -8.61 15.57 -29.73
CA GLN A 396 -9.31 14.96 -30.85
C GLN A 396 -9.82 13.56 -30.50
N SER A 397 -8.98 12.69 -29.94
CA SER A 397 -9.36 11.34 -29.50
C SER A 397 -10.49 11.35 -28.47
N LEU A 398 -10.39 12.18 -27.43
CA LEU A 398 -11.43 12.31 -26.41
C LEU A 398 -12.74 12.82 -27.02
N THR A 399 -12.69 13.79 -27.93
CA THR A 399 -13.88 14.29 -28.63
C THR A 399 -14.58 13.19 -29.42
N THR A 400 -13.81 12.41 -30.19
CA THR A 400 -14.34 11.29 -30.97
C THR A 400 -14.91 10.19 -30.09
N LEU A 401 -14.21 9.80 -29.01
CA LEU A 401 -14.67 8.77 -28.08
C LEU A 401 -15.91 9.21 -27.32
N ASN A 402 -16.02 10.49 -26.94
CA ASN A 402 -17.20 11.06 -26.29
C ASN A 402 -18.42 11.03 -27.23
N PHE A 403 -18.24 11.44 -28.49
CA PHE A 403 -19.31 11.37 -29.51
C PHE A 403 -19.85 9.94 -29.68
N ASN A 404 -18.97 8.95 -29.55
CA ASN A 404 -19.32 7.53 -29.61
C ASN A 404 -19.77 6.93 -28.27
N ASN A 405 -19.98 7.73 -27.20
CA ASN A 405 -20.30 7.27 -25.85
C ASN A 405 -19.36 6.16 -25.32
N SER A 406 -18.09 6.22 -25.70
CA SER A 406 -17.09 5.17 -25.40
C SER A 406 -16.18 5.50 -24.21
N LEU A 407 -16.43 6.62 -23.52
CA LEU A 407 -15.65 7.03 -22.34
C LEU A 407 -16.37 6.70 -21.03
N PRO A 408 -15.64 6.25 -20.00
CA PRO A 408 -16.22 6.03 -18.67
C PRO A 408 -16.39 7.32 -17.85
N PHE A 409 -16.06 8.48 -18.42
CA PHE A 409 -16.15 9.80 -17.77
C PHE A 409 -16.49 10.91 -18.78
N SER A 410 -16.86 12.07 -18.26
CA SER A 410 -17.15 13.30 -19.01
C SER A 410 -15.83 14.05 -19.32
N PRO A 411 -15.35 14.12 -20.57
CA PRO A 411 -14.03 14.66 -20.89
C PRO A 411 -13.97 16.19 -20.97
N GLU A 412 -15.10 16.89 -20.89
CA GLU A 412 -15.22 18.33 -21.18
C GLU A 412 -14.28 19.19 -20.32
N LEU A 413 -14.18 18.86 -19.03
CA LEU A 413 -13.29 19.58 -18.12
C LEU A 413 -11.81 19.37 -18.47
N LEU A 414 -11.44 18.15 -18.85
CA LEU A 414 -10.07 17.82 -19.25
C LEU A 414 -9.73 18.53 -20.56
N ILE A 415 -10.61 18.47 -21.56
CA ILE A 415 -10.45 19.15 -22.84
C ILE A 415 -10.28 20.66 -22.63
N ALA A 416 -11.11 21.28 -21.80
CA ALA A 416 -10.99 22.70 -21.48
C ALA A 416 -9.63 23.05 -20.85
N ASN A 417 -9.17 22.24 -19.88
CA ASN A 417 -7.87 22.46 -19.24
C ASN A 417 -6.70 22.24 -20.21
N ILE A 418 -6.78 21.25 -21.10
CA ILE A 418 -5.76 21.02 -22.14
C ILE A 418 -5.70 22.22 -23.09
N ASN A 419 -6.84 22.73 -23.55
CA ASN A 419 -6.87 23.89 -24.45
C ASN A 419 -6.25 25.13 -23.80
N ASN A 420 -6.56 25.41 -22.53
CA ASN A 420 -5.92 26.49 -21.77
C ASN A 420 -4.41 26.25 -21.59
N ALA A 421 -4.01 25.00 -21.33
CA ALA A 421 -2.61 24.63 -21.20
C ALA A 421 -1.83 24.80 -22.51
N LYS A 422 -2.45 24.64 -23.67
CA LYS A 422 -1.80 24.84 -24.98
C LYS A 422 -1.41 26.29 -25.24
N GLU A 423 -2.19 27.26 -24.75
CA GLU A 423 -1.80 28.69 -24.77
C GLU A 423 -0.49 28.93 -23.99
N ILE A 424 -0.23 28.07 -22.99
CA ILE A 424 1.02 27.81 -22.29
C ILE A 424 2.30 27.68 -23.13
N LEU A 425 2.11 26.83 -24.15
CA LEU A 425 3.15 26.01 -24.78
C LEU A 425 3.56 26.56 -26.15
N MET A 426 2.87 27.61 -26.62
CA MET A 426 3.22 28.44 -27.78
C MET A 426 4.03 29.65 -27.32
#